data_AF-K0B3P3-F1
#
_entry.id   AF-K0B3P3-F1
#
_cell.length_a   1.000
_cell.length_b   1.000
_cell.length_c   1.000
_cell.angle_alpha   90.00
_cell.angle_beta   90.00
_cell.angle_gamma   90.00
#
_symmetry.space_group_name_H-M   'P 1'
#
loop_
_entity.id
_entity.type
_entity.pdbx_description
1 polymer ?
#
loop_
_entity_poly.entity_id
_entity_poly.type
_entity_poly.pdbx_seq_one_letter_code
_entity_poly.pdbx_strand_id
1 'polypeptide(L)'
;MAEKVWTGAIFLKDGGGYEIVLKSLTHYRKRLRTIANSPELKDSAAMFASVLNQQAMKTVPKIDEVVKKIENSINDIQQVKALSDEVPFFEKALMCYESDIQKAQDTGHEYFVKLVGDMVEAKNDLPIIKNAIAKIKEYSE
;
A
#
# COMPACT_ATOMS: atom_id res chain seq x y z
N MET A 1 20.49 5.96 24.27
CA MET A 1 19.25 5.29 23.85
C MET A 1 19.66 4.36 22.72
N ALA A 2 19.44 3.05 22.85
CA ALA A 2 19.72 2.13 21.76
C ALA A 2 18.81 2.46 20.57
N GLU A 3 19.35 2.38 19.36
CA GLU A 3 18.60 2.63 18.14
C GLU A 3 17.68 1.43 17.90
N LYS A 4 16.36 1.68 17.85
CA LYS A 4 15.36 0.63 17.65
C LYS A 4 15.60 -0.04 16.30
N VAL A 5 15.82 -1.36 16.30
CA VAL A 5 16.04 -2.10 15.06
C VAL A 5 14.70 -2.52 14.47
N TRP A 6 14.46 -2.15 13.21
CA TRP A 6 13.26 -2.57 12.51
C TRP A 6 13.29 -4.07 12.18
N THR A 7 12.58 -4.88 12.95
CA THR A 7 12.51 -6.34 12.77
C THR A 7 11.51 -6.75 11.69
N GLY A 8 10.56 -5.86 11.35
CA GLY A 8 9.68 -6.03 10.18
C GLY A 8 10.41 -6.20 8.85
N ALA A 9 11.68 -5.79 8.76
CA ALA A 9 12.54 -6.06 7.60
C ALA A 9 12.71 -7.57 7.32
N ILE A 10 12.73 -8.40 8.36
CA ILE A 10 12.85 -9.87 8.23
C ILE A 10 11.57 -10.43 7.58
N PHE A 11 10.39 -9.97 8.03
CA PHE A 11 9.13 -10.34 7.40
C PHE A 11 9.10 -9.92 5.93
N LEU A 12 9.53 -8.69 5.63
CA LEU A 12 9.52 -8.17 4.27
C LEU A 12 10.40 -9.01 3.33
N LYS A 13 11.61 -9.36 3.75
CA LYS A 13 12.58 -10.14 2.96
C LYS A 13 12.34 -11.64 3.01
N ASP A 14 12.49 -12.23 4.18
CA ASP A 14 12.55 -13.70 4.35
C ASP A 14 11.15 -14.31 4.55
N GLY A 15 10.18 -13.52 5.02
CA GLY A 15 8.79 -13.94 5.21
C GLY A 15 7.90 -13.81 3.97
N GLY A 16 8.45 -13.42 2.81
CA GLY A 16 7.68 -13.17 1.59
C GLY A 16 6.79 -11.92 1.63
N GLY A 17 6.93 -11.07 2.67
CA GLY A 17 6.08 -9.89 2.86
C GLY A 17 6.19 -8.85 1.75
N TYR A 18 7.31 -8.82 1.01
CA TYR A 18 7.50 -7.89 -0.10
C TYR A 18 6.43 -8.03 -1.20
N GLU A 19 5.92 -9.25 -1.45
CA GLU A 19 4.95 -9.50 -2.51
C GLU A 19 3.66 -8.71 -2.28
N ILE A 20 3.09 -8.83 -1.08
CA ILE A 20 1.85 -8.13 -0.74
C ILE A 20 2.06 -6.62 -0.62
N VAL A 21 3.23 -6.17 -0.17
CA VAL A 21 3.57 -4.74 -0.11
C VAL A 21 3.68 -4.15 -1.52
N LEU A 22 4.38 -4.82 -2.45
CA LEU A 22 4.50 -4.39 -3.85
C LEU A 22 3.15 -4.40 -4.57
N LYS A 23 2.32 -5.42 -4.32
CA LYS A 23 0.96 -5.50 -4.84
C LYS A 23 0.11 -4.33 -4.33
N SER A 24 0.19 -4.02 -3.04
CA SER A 24 -0.52 -2.91 -2.42
C SER A 24 -0.04 -1.55 -2.93
N LEU A 25 1.26 -1.35 -3.13
CA LEU A 25 1.83 -0.15 -3.74
C LEU A 25 1.34 0.02 -5.18
N THR A 26 1.33 -1.06 -5.96
CA THR A 26 0.81 -1.06 -7.34
C THR A 26 -0.67 -0.73 -7.38
N HIS A 27 -1.47 -1.30 -6.47
CA HIS A 27 -2.88 -0.96 -6.31
C HIS A 27 -3.07 0.51 -5.93
N TYR A 28 -2.32 0.99 -4.93
CA TYR A 28 -2.39 2.38 -4.49
C TYR A 28 -2.04 3.36 -5.62
N ARG A 29 -1.06 3.01 -6.46
CA ARG A 29 -0.73 3.77 -7.67
C ARG A 29 -1.90 3.83 -8.65
N LYS A 30 -2.55 2.69 -8.95
CA LYS A 30 -3.75 2.64 -9.82
C LYS A 30 -4.89 3.48 -9.25
N ARG A 31 -5.11 3.40 -7.94
CA ARG A 31 -6.11 4.18 -7.21
C ARG A 31 -5.89 5.67 -7.38
N LEU A 32 -4.66 6.16 -7.15
CA LEU A 32 -4.33 7.57 -7.28
C LEU A 32 -4.49 8.09 -8.72
N ARG A 33 -4.14 7.28 -9.73
CA ARG A 33 -4.31 7.64 -11.14
C ARG A 33 -5.77 7.75 -11.58
N THR A 34 -6.66 7.07 -10.88
CA THR A 34 -8.10 7.03 -11.19
C THR A 34 -8.93 7.73 -10.12
N ILE A 35 -8.31 8.51 -9.23
CA ILE A 35 -8.97 9.08 -8.06
C ILE A 35 -10.11 10.02 -8.44
N ALA A 36 -9.98 10.73 -9.56
CA ALA A 36 -11.01 11.61 -10.12
C ALA A 36 -12.31 10.87 -10.51
N ASN A 37 -12.24 9.57 -10.79
CA ASN A 37 -13.39 8.73 -11.13
C ASN A 37 -14.01 8.06 -9.90
N SER A 38 -13.43 8.27 -8.71
CA SER A 38 -13.92 7.64 -7.49
C SER A 38 -15.33 8.15 -7.16
N PRO A 39 -16.27 7.26 -6.81
CA PRO A 39 -17.59 7.67 -6.33
C PRO A 39 -17.50 8.49 -5.04
N GLU A 40 -16.40 8.39 -4.29
CA GLU A 40 -16.17 9.14 -3.05
C GLU A 40 -15.85 10.62 -3.29
N LEU A 41 -15.56 11.02 -4.55
CA LEU A 41 -15.33 12.42 -4.92
C LEU A 41 -16.57 13.11 -5.51
N LYS A 42 -17.71 12.42 -5.54
CA LYS A 42 -18.97 13.01 -5.99
C LYS A 42 -19.54 13.94 -4.92
N ASP A 43 -20.41 14.85 -5.36
CA ASP A 43 -21.15 15.79 -4.51
C ASP A 43 -20.23 16.67 -3.61
N SER A 44 -20.25 16.46 -2.30
CA SER A 44 -19.62 17.33 -1.30
C SER A 44 -18.08 17.30 -1.31
N ALA A 45 -17.48 16.24 -1.86
CA ALA A 45 -16.03 16.08 -1.93
C ALA A 45 -15.40 16.70 -3.19
N ALA A 46 -16.21 17.16 -4.15
CA ALA A 46 -15.72 17.77 -5.39
C ALA A 46 -14.83 19.00 -5.13
N MET A 47 -15.08 19.74 -4.03
CA MET A 47 -14.25 20.88 -3.63
C MET A 47 -12.80 20.50 -3.27
N PHE A 48 -12.55 19.24 -2.90
CA PHE A 48 -11.22 18.71 -2.62
C PHE A 48 -10.57 18.02 -3.83
N ALA A 49 -11.28 17.89 -4.95
CA ALA A 49 -10.78 17.14 -6.11
C ALA A 49 -9.45 17.72 -6.63
N SER A 50 -9.27 19.04 -6.64
CA SER A 50 -8.02 19.68 -7.06
C SER A 50 -6.85 19.31 -6.14
N VAL A 51 -7.05 19.39 -4.82
CA VAL A 51 -6.04 19.06 -3.80
C VAL A 51 -5.68 17.58 -3.86
N LEU A 52 -6.67 16.70 -3.99
CA LEU A 52 -6.46 15.27 -4.09
C LEU A 52 -5.72 14.87 -5.38
N ASN A 53 -6.05 15.50 -6.51
CA ASN A 53 -5.31 15.29 -7.76
C ASN A 53 -3.87 15.79 -7.65
N GLN A 54 -3.63 16.97 -7.07
CA GLN A 54 -2.26 17.46 -6.83
C GLN A 54 -1.47 16.53 -5.92
N GLN A 55 -2.10 16.00 -4.87
CA GLN A 55 -1.47 15.03 -3.99
C GLN A 55 -1.17 13.73 -4.72
N ALA A 56 -2.08 13.24 -5.57
CA ALA A 56 -1.88 12.06 -6.40
C ALA A 56 -0.70 12.25 -7.36
N MET A 57 -0.57 13.41 -8.01
CA MET A 57 0.56 13.74 -8.90
C MET A 57 1.92 13.68 -8.21
N LYS A 58 2.00 14.03 -6.92
CA LYS A 58 3.23 13.93 -6.12
C LYS A 58 3.47 12.52 -5.58
N THR A 59 2.40 11.84 -5.19
CA THR A 59 2.48 10.54 -4.52
C THR A 59 2.78 9.42 -5.50
N VAL A 60 2.26 9.47 -6.75
CA VAL A 60 2.52 8.43 -7.76
C VAL A 60 4.03 8.27 -8.07
N PRO A 61 4.82 9.34 -8.32
CA PRO A 61 6.27 9.22 -8.46
C PRO A 61 6.97 8.65 -7.22
N LYS A 62 6.51 9.01 -6.01
CA LYS A 62 7.06 8.45 -4.76
C LYS A 62 6.79 6.94 -4.66
N ILE A 63 5.62 6.46 -5.11
CA ILE A 63 5.35 5.02 -5.19
C ILE A 63 6.37 4.35 -6.13
N ASP A 64 6.60 4.93 -7.31
CA ASP A 64 7.54 4.37 -8.28
C ASP A 64 8.99 4.33 -7.73
N GLU A 65 9.38 5.33 -6.93
CA GLU A 65 10.67 5.35 -6.21
C GLU A 65 10.74 4.25 -5.13
N VAL A 66 9.70 4.12 -4.32
CA VAL A 66 9.65 3.15 -3.20
C VAL A 66 9.63 1.71 -3.72
N VAL A 67 8.89 1.43 -4.79
CA VAL A 67 8.90 0.12 -5.46
C VAL A 67 10.33 -0.24 -5.88
N LYS A 68 11.04 0.67 -6.55
CA LYS A 68 12.44 0.45 -6.94
C LYS A 68 13.37 0.24 -5.74
N LYS A 69 13.15 0.98 -4.65
CA LYS A 69 13.92 0.79 -3.40
C LYS A 69 13.73 -0.61 -2.83
N ILE A 70 12.51 -1.14 -2.82
CA ILE A 70 12.23 -2.51 -2.39
C ILE A 70 12.93 -3.50 -3.32
N GLU A 71 12.73 -3.38 -4.64
CA GLU A 71 13.31 -4.29 -5.65
C GLU A 71 14.84 -4.34 -5.56
N ASN A 72 15.50 -3.20 -5.35
CA ASN A 72 16.96 -3.12 -5.25
C ASN A 72 17.50 -3.68 -3.92
N SER A 73 16.71 -3.62 -2.84
CA SER A 73 17.15 -4.00 -1.50
C SER A 73 16.78 -5.42 -1.11
N ILE A 74 15.82 -6.06 -1.78
CA ILE A 74 15.20 -7.32 -1.31
C ILE A 74 16.19 -8.47 -1.08
N ASN A 75 17.35 -8.45 -1.73
CA ASN A 75 18.37 -9.49 -1.58
C ASN A 75 19.34 -9.25 -0.41
N ASP A 76 19.31 -8.08 0.23
CA ASP A 76 20.22 -7.69 1.31
C ASP A 76 19.43 -7.16 2.51
N ILE A 77 19.45 -7.92 3.62
CA ILE A 77 18.71 -7.57 4.83
C ILE A 77 19.12 -6.21 5.43
N GLN A 78 20.37 -5.77 5.26
CA GLN A 78 20.80 -4.46 5.76
C GLN A 78 20.19 -3.33 4.93
N GLN A 79 20.08 -3.52 3.61
CA GLN A 79 19.39 -2.56 2.74
C GLN A 79 17.89 -2.55 2.99
N VAL A 80 17.27 -3.71 3.24
CA VAL A 80 15.85 -3.76 3.62
C VAL A 80 15.63 -3.02 4.93
N LYS A 81 16.48 -3.21 5.94
CA LYS A 81 16.40 -2.46 7.21
C LYS A 81 16.45 -0.94 7.03
N ALA A 82 17.21 -0.45 6.04
CA ALA A 82 17.28 0.97 5.70
C ALA A 82 15.96 1.53 5.11
N LEU A 83 14.98 0.68 4.79
CA LEU A 83 13.62 1.11 4.39
C LEU A 83 12.71 1.41 5.58
N SER A 84 13.21 1.44 6.82
CA SER A 84 12.41 1.73 8.02
C SER A 84 11.63 3.04 7.91
N ASP A 85 12.19 4.05 7.22
CA ASP A 85 11.54 5.35 7.02
C ASP A 85 10.34 5.27 6.06
N GLU A 86 10.28 4.24 5.23
CA GLU A 86 9.19 4.01 4.26
C GLU A 86 8.04 3.20 4.89
N VAL A 87 8.18 2.69 6.13
CA VAL A 87 7.15 1.89 6.82
C VAL A 87 5.76 2.56 6.86
N PRO A 88 5.63 3.87 7.20
CA PRO A 88 4.33 4.54 7.15
C PRO A 88 3.72 4.55 5.75
N PHE A 89 4.56 4.54 4.71
CA PHE A 89 4.11 4.51 3.33
C PHE A 89 3.65 3.11 2.91
N PHE A 90 4.33 2.05 3.37
CA PHE A 90 3.89 0.66 3.20
C PHE A 90 2.53 0.44 3.87
N GLU A 91 2.39 0.88 5.12
CA GLU A 91 1.13 0.79 5.86
C GLU A 91 -0.01 1.47 5.09
N LYS A 92 0.21 2.70 4.61
CA LYS A 92 -0.81 3.43 3.85
C LYS A 92 -1.24 2.69 2.59
N ALA A 93 -0.30 2.09 1.86
CA ALA A 93 -0.61 1.31 0.67
C ALA A 93 -1.42 0.05 1.00
N LEU A 94 -1.02 -0.69 2.03
CA LEU A 94 -1.71 -1.89 2.53
C LEU A 94 -3.14 -1.57 2.97
N MET A 95 -3.33 -0.52 3.77
CA MET A 95 -4.66 -0.08 4.22
C MET A 95 -5.54 0.40 3.07
N CYS A 96 -4.95 1.09 2.07
CA CYS A 96 -5.69 1.49 0.87
C CYS A 96 -6.20 0.26 0.11
N TYR A 97 -5.36 -0.77 -0.04
CA TYR A 97 -5.76 -1.99 -0.73
C TYR A 97 -6.84 -2.74 0.04
N GLU A 98 -6.66 -2.95 1.35
CA GLU A 98 -7.67 -3.56 2.22
C GLU A 98 -9.02 -2.84 2.12
N SER A 99 -9.02 -1.51 2.22
CA SER A 99 -10.25 -0.71 2.16
C SER A 99 -10.94 -0.81 0.81
N ASP A 100 -10.20 -0.77 -0.30
CA ASP A 100 -10.79 -0.89 -1.63
C ASP A 100 -11.36 -2.29 -1.89
N ILE A 101 -10.71 -3.35 -1.37
CA ILE A 101 -11.24 -4.73 -1.43
C ILE A 101 -12.56 -4.82 -0.66
N GLN A 102 -12.60 -4.31 0.58
CA GLN A 102 -13.81 -4.31 1.40
C GLN A 102 -14.94 -3.55 0.70
N LYS A 103 -14.67 -2.34 0.19
CA LYS A 103 -15.67 -1.56 -0.56
C LYS A 103 -16.17 -2.30 -1.79
N ALA A 104 -15.29 -2.96 -2.55
CA ALA A 104 -15.70 -3.77 -3.69
C ALA A 104 -16.58 -4.95 -3.28
N GLN A 105 -16.29 -5.63 -2.16
CA GLN A 105 -17.08 -6.76 -1.64
C GLN A 105 -18.43 -6.32 -1.06
N ASP A 106 -18.44 -5.26 -0.27
CA ASP A 106 -19.61 -4.83 0.50
C ASP A 106 -20.63 -4.09 -0.38
N THR A 107 -20.15 -3.29 -1.34
CA THR A 107 -21.00 -2.43 -2.16
C THR A 107 -21.22 -2.95 -3.58
N GLY A 108 -20.33 -3.81 -4.09
CA GLY A 108 -20.32 -4.22 -5.49
C GLY A 108 -20.14 -3.07 -6.48
N HIS A 109 -19.75 -1.87 -6.02
CA HIS A 109 -19.73 -0.68 -6.86
C HIS A 109 -18.65 -0.82 -7.96
N GLU A 110 -19.08 -0.63 -9.21
CA GLU A 110 -18.30 -0.91 -10.42
C GLU A 110 -16.88 -0.34 -10.41
N TYR A 111 -16.72 0.90 -9.94
CA TYR A 111 -15.41 1.53 -9.79
C TYR A 111 -14.42 0.72 -8.92
N PHE A 112 -14.83 0.28 -7.72
CA PHE A 112 -13.95 -0.47 -6.82
C PHE A 112 -13.69 -1.88 -7.35
N VAL A 113 -14.71 -2.54 -7.91
CA VAL A 113 -14.56 -3.86 -8.53
C VAL A 113 -13.55 -3.80 -9.68
N LYS A 114 -13.65 -2.80 -10.57
CA LYS A 114 -12.68 -2.60 -11.66
C LYS A 114 -11.29 -2.23 -11.15
N LEU A 115 -11.21 -1.45 -10.07
CA LEU A 115 -9.94 -1.04 -9.49
C LEU A 115 -9.18 -2.22 -8.87
N VAL A 116 -9.88 -3.06 -8.11
CA VAL A 116 -9.34 -4.25 -7.44
C VAL A 116 -9.02 -5.36 -8.45
N GLY A 117 -9.91 -5.59 -9.43
CA GLY A 117 -9.72 -6.60 -10.47
C GLY A 117 -10.23 -7.98 -10.03
N ASP A 118 -9.33 -8.96 -9.90
CA ASP A 118 -9.71 -10.32 -9.49
C ASP A 118 -10.15 -10.34 -8.02
N MET A 119 -11.46 -10.44 -7.81
CA MET A 119 -12.06 -10.43 -6.47
C MET A 119 -11.81 -11.71 -5.68
N VAL A 120 -11.51 -12.84 -6.32
CA VAL A 120 -11.18 -14.11 -5.63
C VAL A 120 -9.77 -14.01 -5.07
N GLU A 121 -8.82 -13.58 -5.91
CA GLU A 121 -7.43 -13.35 -5.49
C GLU A 121 -7.37 -12.29 -4.40
N ALA A 122 -8.03 -11.15 -4.60
CA ALA A 122 -8.03 -10.05 -3.64
C ALA A 122 -8.67 -10.43 -2.30
N LYS A 123 -9.67 -11.32 -2.29
CA LYS A 123 -10.22 -11.86 -1.03
C LYS A 123 -9.19 -12.68 -0.27
N ASN A 124 -8.36 -13.45 -0.96
CA ASN A 124 -7.28 -14.24 -0.36
C ASN A 124 -6.14 -13.35 0.15
N ASP A 125 -5.97 -12.15 -0.41
CA ASP A 125 -4.98 -11.18 0.08
C ASP A 125 -5.36 -10.55 1.43
N LEU A 126 -6.65 -10.42 1.77
CA LEU A 126 -7.09 -9.77 3.02
C LEU A 126 -6.37 -10.27 4.30
N PRO A 127 -6.31 -11.59 4.59
CA PRO A 127 -5.55 -12.08 5.74
C PRO A 127 -4.05 -11.78 5.64
N ILE A 128 -3.48 -11.80 4.42
CA ILE A 128 -2.07 -11.49 4.16
C ILE A 128 -1.79 -10.02 4.45
N ILE A 129 -2.66 -9.11 4.00
CA ILE A 129 -2.57 -7.67 4.25
C ILE A 129 -2.63 -7.38 5.75
N LYS A 130 -3.57 -7.98 6.47
CA LYS A 130 -3.69 -7.81 7.93
C LYS A 130 -2.43 -8.25 8.66
N ASN A 131 -1.88 -9.41 8.29
CA ASN A 131 -0.62 -9.88 8.85
C ASN A 131 0.54 -8.93 8.49
N ALA A 132 0.60 -8.46 7.25
CA ALA A 132 1.63 -7.52 6.80
C ALA A 132 1.60 -6.21 7.58
N ILE A 133 0.42 -5.60 7.78
CA ILE A 133 0.26 -4.36 8.57
C ILE A 133 0.78 -4.55 10.01
N ALA A 134 0.53 -5.71 10.62
CA ALA A 134 1.07 -6.00 11.95
C ALA A 134 2.60 -6.15 11.92
N LYS A 135 3.12 -6.95 10.97
CA LYS A 135 4.54 -7.31 10.90
C LYS A 135 5.47 -6.16 10.51
N ILE A 136 5.07 -5.30 9.58
CA ILE A 136 5.92 -4.17 9.15
C ILE A 136 6.12 -3.12 10.26
N LYS A 137 5.35 -3.19 11.35
CA LYS A 137 5.46 -2.27 12.49
C LYS A 137 6.26 -2.84 13.66
N GLU A 138 6.81 -4.04 13.53
CA GLU A 138 7.62 -4.67 14.59
C GLU A 138 9.02 -4.04 14.63
N TYR A 139 9.42 -3.60 15.83
CA TYR A 139 10.77 -3.12 16.16
C TYR A 139 11.26 -3.81 17.43
N SER A 140 12.55 -4.09 17.53
CA SER A 140 13.20 -4.54 18.77
C SER A 140 13.90 -3.38 19.47
N GLU A 141 14.00 -3.48 20.80
CA GLU A 141 14.81 -2.60 21.65
C GLU A 141 16.31 -2.85 21.51
#